data_AF-A0A3B9L5D7-F1
#
_entry.id   AF-A0A3B9L5D7-F1
#
_cell.length_a   1.000
_cell.length_b   1.000
_cell.length_c   1.000
_cell.angle_alpha   90.00
_cell.angle_beta   90.00
_cell.angle_gamma   90.00
#
_symmetry.space_group_name_H-M   'P 1'
#
loop_
_entity.id
_entity.type
_entity.pdbx_description
1 polymer ?
#
loop_
_entity_poly.entity_id
_entity_poly.type
_entity_poly.pdbx_seq_one_letter_code
_entity_poly.pdbx_strand_id
1 'polypeptide(L)'
;DAAVAYWRTLHSDEGAKFDAVVTLNAEDIQPQVTWGTSPEMVVSIDGKVPNLAQAKNDVQRGDWERAYAYMGLQADTPISDIKIDKVFIGSCTNSRIEDLRAAAQVAKGKKVANNVKLALVVPGSGLVKLQAEQEGLDKIFIEAGFEWREPGCSMCLAMNADRLEPGERCASTSNRNFEGRQGQGGRTHLVSPEMAAAAAIAGHFVDVRTFN
;
A
#
# COMPACT_ATOMS: atom_id res chain seq x y z
N ASP A 1 31.21 7.97 -9.43
CA ASP A 1 31.17 8.91 -10.57
C ASP A 1 31.34 8.24 -11.93
N ALA A 2 32.44 7.52 -12.21
CA ALA A 2 32.64 6.87 -13.52
C ALA A 2 31.53 5.88 -13.93
N ALA A 3 31.06 5.02 -13.01
CA ALA A 3 29.98 4.07 -13.29
C ALA A 3 28.63 4.77 -13.58
N VAL A 4 28.34 5.88 -12.88
CA VAL A 4 27.13 6.69 -13.12
C VAL A 4 27.19 7.36 -14.49
N ALA A 5 28.35 7.90 -14.86
CA ALA A 5 28.56 8.49 -16.18
C ALA A 5 28.34 7.46 -17.31
N TYR A 6 28.87 6.25 -17.16
CA TYR A 6 28.66 5.15 -18.10
C TYR A 6 27.18 4.71 -18.18
N TRP A 7 26.50 4.51 -17.05
CA TRP A 7 25.09 4.11 -17.07
C TRP A 7 24.17 5.13 -17.76
N ARG A 8 24.49 6.43 -17.67
CA ARG A 8 23.73 7.47 -18.38
C ARG A 8 23.83 7.38 -19.90
N THR A 9 24.80 6.64 -20.44
CA THR A 9 24.91 6.39 -21.89
C THR A 9 24.04 5.21 -22.37
N LEU A 10 23.43 4.45 -21.45
CA LEU A 10 22.59 3.30 -21.79
C LEU A 10 21.12 3.74 -21.91
N HIS A 11 20.80 4.45 -22.99
CA HIS A 11 19.43 4.82 -23.35
C HIS A 11 19.02 4.16 -24.67
N SER A 12 17.72 4.15 -24.97
CA SER A 12 17.23 3.70 -26.29
C SER A 12 17.80 4.57 -27.41
N ASP A 13 18.04 3.97 -28.57
CA ASP A 13 18.48 4.70 -29.77
C ASP A 13 17.38 5.66 -30.26
N GLU A 14 17.80 6.75 -30.92
CA GLU A 14 16.88 7.65 -31.61
C GLU A 14 16.08 6.87 -32.66
N GLY A 15 14.76 7.00 -32.63
CA GLY A 15 13.86 6.27 -33.55
C GLY A 15 13.61 4.81 -33.19
N ALA A 16 13.99 4.36 -31.99
CA ALA A 16 13.62 3.05 -31.47
C ALA A 16 12.09 2.82 -31.60
N LYS A 17 11.72 1.65 -32.14
CA LYS A 17 10.32 1.25 -32.35
C LYS A 17 9.85 0.37 -31.20
N PHE A 18 8.65 0.65 -30.70
CA PHE A 18 7.97 -0.12 -29.66
C PHE A 18 6.66 -0.66 -30.24
N ASP A 19 6.24 -1.86 -29.82
CA ASP A 19 4.97 -2.47 -30.26
C ASP A 19 3.75 -1.65 -29.83
N ALA A 20 3.86 -0.95 -28.69
CA ALA A 20 2.86 -0.02 -28.19
C ALA A 20 3.53 1.11 -27.40
N VAL A 21 2.93 2.30 -27.44
CA VAL A 21 3.31 3.46 -26.62
C VAL A 21 2.08 3.94 -25.87
N VAL A 22 2.18 4.02 -24.54
CA VAL A 22 1.12 4.52 -23.66
C VAL A 22 1.68 5.71 -22.89
N THR A 23 1.05 6.87 -23.03
CA THR A 23 1.43 8.09 -22.33
C THR A 23 0.49 8.32 -21.15
N LEU A 24 1.06 8.53 -19.97
CA LEU A 24 0.34 8.82 -18.74
C LEU A 24 0.89 10.13 -18.17
N ASN A 25 0.02 11.09 -17.87
CA ASN A 25 0.43 12.31 -17.18
C ASN A 25 0.43 12.04 -15.66
N ALA A 26 1.51 12.39 -14.98
CA ALA A 26 1.65 12.10 -13.56
C ALA A 26 0.66 12.91 -12.71
N GLU A 27 0.33 14.13 -13.14
CA GLU A 27 -0.62 15.03 -12.49
C GLU A 27 -2.07 14.50 -12.48
N ASP A 28 -2.42 13.59 -13.39
CA ASP A 28 -3.74 12.98 -13.46
C ASP A 28 -3.89 11.81 -12.46
N ILE A 29 -2.78 11.34 -11.86
CA ILE A 29 -2.77 10.18 -10.97
C ILE A 29 -3.09 10.61 -9.54
N GLN A 30 -4.35 10.42 -9.16
CA GLN A 30 -4.78 10.56 -7.76
C GLN A 30 -4.24 9.43 -6.86
N PRO A 31 -4.19 9.60 -5.52
CA PRO A 31 -3.89 8.49 -4.62
C PRO A 31 -4.82 7.29 -4.88
N GLN A 32 -4.24 6.10 -4.96
CA GLN A 32 -4.93 4.88 -5.38
C GLN A 32 -5.06 3.88 -4.23
N VAL A 33 -6.12 3.07 -4.28
CA VAL A 33 -6.37 1.94 -3.37
C VAL A 33 -6.86 0.75 -4.18
N THR A 34 -6.24 -0.43 -4.02
CA THR A 34 -6.84 -1.65 -4.59
C THR A 34 -8.08 -2.03 -3.80
N TRP A 35 -9.22 -2.25 -4.44
CA TRP A 35 -10.45 -2.67 -3.76
C TRP A 35 -10.63 -4.20 -3.75
N GLY A 36 -10.00 -4.91 -4.71
CA GLY A 36 -10.19 -6.35 -4.92
C GLY A 36 -9.01 -7.22 -4.49
N THR A 37 -8.87 -8.38 -5.12
CA THR A 37 -7.84 -9.40 -4.84
C THR A 37 -6.73 -9.47 -5.90
N SER A 38 -6.70 -8.51 -6.82
CA SER A 38 -5.65 -8.35 -7.82
C SER A 38 -5.13 -6.91 -7.81
N PRO A 39 -3.83 -6.66 -8.09
CA PRO A 39 -3.30 -5.31 -8.20
C PRO A 39 -3.99 -4.44 -9.26
N GLU A 40 -4.60 -5.05 -10.29
CA GLU A 40 -5.35 -4.31 -11.33
C GLU A 40 -6.74 -3.84 -10.86
N MET A 41 -7.26 -4.40 -9.77
CA MET A 41 -8.55 -4.02 -9.18
C MET A 41 -8.35 -2.80 -8.28
N VAL A 42 -8.08 -1.66 -8.93
CA VAL A 42 -7.68 -0.40 -8.30
C VAL A 42 -8.61 0.73 -8.70
N VAL A 43 -8.85 1.64 -7.76
CA VAL A 43 -9.54 2.91 -7.99
C VAL A 43 -8.85 4.03 -7.19
N SER A 44 -9.17 5.27 -7.53
CA SER A 44 -8.74 6.43 -6.76
C SER A 44 -9.41 6.47 -5.38
N ILE A 45 -8.79 7.19 -4.44
CA ILE A 45 -9.27 7.34 -3.07
C ILE A 45 -10.66 8.01 -2.97
N ASP A 46 -10.99 8.89 -3.90
CA ASP A 46 -12.31 9.52 -4.06
C ASP A 46 -13.32 8.63 -4.81
N GLY A 47 -12.86 7.48 -5.30
CA GLY A 47 -13.64 6.51 -6.04
C GLY A 47 -14.53 5.62 -5.16
N LYS A 48 -15.14 4.65 -5.83
CA LYS A 48 -16.01 3.64 -5.21
C LYS A 48 -15.61 2.27 -5.69
N VAL A 49 -15.96 1.24 -4.90
CA VAL A 49 -15.94 -0.14 -5.37
C VAL A 49 -16.80 -0.21 -6.65
N PRO A 50 -16.27 -0.74 -7.77
CA PRO A 50 -17.02 -0.76 -9.03
C PRO A 50 -18.36 -1.47 -8.92
N ASN A 51 -19.24 -1.23 -9.89
CA ASN A 51 -20.48 -1.99 -10.04
C ASN A 51 -20.28 -3.12 -11.04
N LEU A 52 -20.80 -4.33 -10.79
CA LEU A 52 -20.67 -5.48 -11.70
C LEU A 52 -21.18 -5.22 -13.12
N ALA A 53 -22.13 -4.29 -13.28
CA ALA A 53 -22.61 -3.87 -14.59
C ALA A 53 -21.53 -3.15 -15.42
N GLN A 54 -20.47 -2.64 -14.79
CA GLN A 54 -19.34 -1.97 -15.45
C GLN A 54 -18.26 -2.96 -15.93
N ALA A 55 -18.38 -4.26 -15.59
CA ALA A 55 -17.44 -5.27 -16.07
C ALA A 55 -17.49 -5.38 -17.60
N LYS A 56 -16.31 -5.45 -18.23
CA LYS A 56 -16.14 -5.48 -19.69
C LYS A 56 -16.70 -6.74 -20.33
N ASN A 57 -16.75 -7.85 -19.60
CA ASN A 57 -17.23 -9.15 -20.06
C ASN A 57 -17.60 -10.04 -18.85
N ASP A 58 -18.19 -11.20 -19.13
CA ASP A 58 -18.67 -12.14 -18.10
C ASP A 58 -17.54 -12.74 -17.26
N VAL A 59 -16.34 -12.89 -17.83
CA VAL A 59 -15.15 -13.37 -17.10
C VAL A 59 -14.78 -12.36 -16.01
N GLN A 60 -14.60 -11.10 -16.38
CA GLN A 60 -14.29 -10.03 -15.44
C GLN A 60 -15.41 -9.86 -14.40
N ARG A 61 -16.68 -9.99 -14.81
CA ARG A 61 -17.81 -9.94 -13.87
C ARG A 61 -17.69 -11.03 -12.82
N GLY A 62 -17.47 -12.27 -13.23
CA GLY A 62 -17.27 -13.39 -12.32
C GLY A 62 -16.05 -13.22 -11.41
N ASP A 63 -14.97 -12.62 -11.91
CA ASP A 63 -13.79 -12.30 -11.10
C ASP A 63 -14.09 -11.24 -10.04
N TRP A 64 -14.85 -10.20 -10.39
CA TRP A 64 -15.27 -9.15 -9.46
C TRP A 64 -16.23 -9.67 -8.40
N GLU A 65 -17.18 -10.55 -8.76
CA GLU A 65 -18.08 -11.22 -7.81
C GLU A 65 -17.30 -12.00 -6.74
N ARG A 66 -16.29 -12.77 -7.15
CA ARG A 66 -15.42 -13.50 -6.20
C ARG A 66 -14.61 -12.55 -5.33
N ALA A 67 -14.05 -11.49 -5.93
CA ALA A 67 -13.31 -10.47 -5.18
C ALA A 67 -14.19 -9.78 -4.13
N TYR A 68 -15.46 -9.45 -4.42
CA TYR A 68 -16.38 -8.88 -3.44
C TYR A 68 -16.67 -9.84 -2.30
N ALA A 69 -16.95 -11.10 -2.60
CA ALA A 69 -17.20 -12.11 -1.58
C ALA A 69 -16.00 -12.27 -0.65
N TYR A 70 -14.78 -12.36 -1.20
CA TYR A 70 -13.56 -12.46 -0.42
C TYR A 70 -13.29 -11.19 0.41
N MET A 71 -13.32 -10.04 -0.25
CA MET A 71 -13.02 -8.74 0.37
C MET A 71 -14.13 -8.27 1.29
N GLY A 72 -15.31 -8.90 1.31
CA GLY A 72 -16.46 -8.45 2.10
C GLY A 72 -16.86 -7.03 1.75
N LEU A 73 -16.91 -6.72 0.45
CA LEU A 73 -17.27 -5.40 -0.09
C LEU A 73 -18.56 -5.48 -0.90
N GLN A 74 -19.24 -4.35 -1.01
CA GLN A 74 -20.41 -4.18 -1.86
C GLN A 74 -20.10 -3.17 -2.97
N ALA A 75 -20.75 -3.33 -4.11
CA ALA A 75 -20.69 -2.34 -5.19
C ALA A 75 -21.06 -0.94 -4.66
N ASP A 76 -20.45 0.08 -5.28
CA ASP A 76 -20.70 1.49 -4.99
C ASP A 76 -20.33 1.96 -3.57
N THR A 77 -19.70 1.10 -2.77
CA THR A 77 -19.12 1.48 -1.47
C THR A 77 -18.01 2.50 -1.71
N PRO A 78 -18.08 3.72 -1.13
CA PRO A 78 -16.98 4.68 -1.18
C PRO A 78 -15.72 4.06 -0.58
N ILE A 79 -14.56 4.26 -1.22
CA ILE A 79 -13.30 3.73 -0.70
C ILE A 79 -13.03 4.30 0.69
N SER A 80 -13.40 5.55 0.93
CA SER A 80 -13.30 6.20 2.23
C SER A 80 -14.07 5.50 3.34
N ASP A 81 -15.12 4.74 3.04
CA ASP A 81 -15.98 4.10 4.05
C ASP A 81 -15.41 2.75 4.51
N ILE A 82 -14.37 2.26 3.84
CA ILE A 82 -13.75 0.97 4.13
C ILE A 82 -12.84 1.11 5.36
N LYS A 83 -13.32 0.61 6.50
CA LYS A 83 -12.56 0.50 7.75
C LYS A 83 -11.49 -0.59 7.68
N ILE A 84 -10.37 -0.35 8.35
CA ILE A 84 -9.25 -1.29 8.42
C ILE A 84 -9.02 -1.79 9.85
N ASP A 85 -8.45 -2.98 9.96
CA ASP A 85 -8.05 -3.59 11.23
C ASP A 85 -6.54 -3.47 11.46
N LYS A 86 -5.75 -3.54 10.39
CA LYS A 86 -4.29 -3.59 10.46
C LYS A 86 -3.65 -2.68 9.42
N VAL A 87 -2.43 -2.25 9.70
CA VAL A 87 -1.59 -1.48 8.77
C VAL A 87 -0.22 -2.11 8.69
N PHE A 88 0.32 -2.17 7.48
CA PHE A 88 1.65 -2.68 7.23
C PHE A 88 2.41 -1.76 6.26
N ILE A 89 3.40 -1.06 6.81
CA ILE A 89 4.36 -0.24 6.07
C ILE A 89 5.68 -0.99 6.04
N GLY A 90 5.95 -1.69 4.95
CA GLY A 90 7.14 -2.51 4.79
C GLY A 90 7.04 -3.39 3.55
N SER A 91 8.09 -3.44 2.73
CA SER A 91 8.29 -4.44 1.68
C SER A 91 9.56 -4.10 0.92
N CYS A 92 10.13 -5.03 0.16
CA CYS A 92 11.19 -4.70 -0.78
C CYS A 92 10.82 -3.62 -1.82
N THR A 93 9.52 -3.30 -1.98
CA THR A 93 9.03 -2.30 -2.94
C THR A 93 8.91 -0.90 -2.31
N ASN A 94 8.48 -0.81 -1.05
CA ASN A 94 8.03 0.44 -0.42
C ASN A 94 8.52 0.57 1.04
N SER A 95 9.82 0.40 1.26
CA SER A 95 10.47 0.59 2.58
C SER A 95 11.89 1.11 2.46
N ARG A 96 12.15 1.91 1.41
CA ARG A 96 13.35 2.75 1.31
C ARG A 96 13.26 3.91 2.28
N ILE A 97 14.35 4.64 2.47
CA ILE A 97 14.38 5.73 3.45
C ILE A 97 13.35 6.84 3.10
N GLU A 98 13.18 7.15 1.82
CA GLU A 98 12.19 8.12 1.34
C GLU A 98 10.75 7.67 1.64
N ASP A 99 10.45 6.38 1.53
CA ASP A 99 9.14 5.82 1.86
C ASP A 99 8.82 6.01 3.35
N LEU A 100 9.81 5.74 4.22
CA LEU A 100 9.67 5.89 5.67
C LEU A 100 9.55 7.35 6.08
N ARG A 101 10.30 8.26 5.46
CA ARG A 101 10.19 9.71 5.71
C ARG A 101 8.80 10.23 5.36
N ALA A 102 8.28 9.82 4.21
CA ALA A 102 6.97 10.25 3.75
C ALA A 102 5.85 9.76 4.68
N ALA A 103 5.88 8.48 5.07
CA ALA A 103 4.95 7.94 6.07
C ALA A 103 5.11 8.61 7.45
N ALA A 104 6.33 8.90 7.89
CA ALA A 104 6.59 9.57 9.16
C ALA A 104 6.06 11.00 9.20
N GLN A 105 6.14 11.76 8.09
CA GLN A 105 5.53 13.08 7.99
C GLN A 105 4.03 13.04 8.29
N VAL A 106 3.32 12.04 7.75
CA VAL A 106 1.89 11.84 8.01
C VAL A 106 1.63 11.48 9.48
N ALA A 107 2.43 10.58 10.05
CA ALA A 107 2.25 10.07 11.41
C ALA A 107 2.62 11.09 12.52
N LYS A 108 3.52 12.04 12.23
CA LYS A 108 4.08 12.97 13.23
C LYS A 108 3.00 13.73 14.00
N GLY A 109 3.08 13.62 15.34
CA GLY A 109 2.16 14.29 16.27
C GLY A 109 0.73 13.74 16.29
N LYS A 110 0.47 12.62 15.61
CA LYS A 110 -0.84 11.96 15.55
C LYS A 110 -0.79 10.61 16.28
N LYS A 111 -1.93 9.93 16.39
CA LYS A 111 -2.03 8.59 17.01
C LYS A 111 -2.84 7.65 16.12
N VAL A 112 -2.42 6.39 16.06
CA VAL A 112 -3.15 5.31 15.39
C VAL A 112 -4.56 5.20 16.00
N ALA A 113 -5.57 5.04 15.14
CA ALA A 113 -6.97 4.98 15.55
C ALA A 113 -7.26 3.75 16.43
N ASN A 114 -8.18 3.90 17.38
CA ASN A 114 -8.52 2.85 18.35
C ASN A 114 -9.05 1.55 17.72
N ASN A 115 -9.59 1.60 16.50
CA ASN A 115 -10.06 0.40 15.80
C ASN A 115 -8.94 -0.37 15.07
N VAL A 116 -7.77 0.23 14.90
CA VAL A 116 -6.61 -0.42 14.28
C VAL A 116 -5.91 -1.25 15.35
N LYS A 117 -6.01 -2.57 15.21
CA LYS A 117 -5.49 -3.57 16.15
C LYS A 117 -3.96 -3.65 16.11
N LEU A 118 -3.37 -3.42 14.94
CA LEU A 118 -1.93 -3.53 14.74
C LEU A 118 -1.48 -2.64 13.58
N ALA A 119 -0.52 -1.75 13.82
CA ALA A 119 0.13 -0.96 12.80
C ALA A 119 1.64 -1.23 12.83
N LEU A 120 2.18 -1.80 11.75
CA LEU A 120 3.60 -2.21 11.66
C LEU A 120 4.38 -1.28 10.75
N VAL A 121 5.62 -0.99 11.12
CA VAL A 121 6.63 -0.43 10.22
C VAL A 121 7.85 -1.32 10.20
N VAL A 122 8.24 -1.76 8.99
CA VAL A 122 9.33 -2.71 8.74
C VAL A 122 10.28 -2.12 7.71
N PRO A 123 11.48 -1.65 8.12
CA PRO A 123 12.47 -1.12 7.20
C PRO A 123 12.95 -2.15 6.18
N GLY A 124 13.30 -1.72 4.97
CA GLY A 124 13.68 -2.62 3.88
C GLY A 124 15.04 -3.30 4.03
N SER A 125 15.91 -2.75 4.89
CA SER A 125 17.22 -3.31 5.21
C SER A 125 17.74 -2.76 6.53
N GLY A 126 18.81 -3.38 7.06
CA GLY A 126 19.51 -2.87 8.24
C GLY A 126 20.09 -1.46 8.05
N LEU A 127 20.55 -1.14 6.83
CA LEU A 127 21.06 0.20 6.52
C LEU A 127 19.95 1.26 6.55
N VAL A 128 18.78 0.93 5.97
CA VAL A 128 17.62 1.84 6.01
C VAL A 128 17.12 2.02 7.45
N LYS A 129 17.07 0.94 8.24
CA LYS A 129 16.69 1.02 9.66
C LYS A 129 17.64 1.93 10.44
N LEU A 130 18.95 1.69 10.34
CA LEU A 130 19.97 2.49 11.01
C LEU A 130 19.83 3.97 10.64
N GLN A 131 19.65 4.27 9.36
CA GLN A 131 19.44 5.64 8.89
C GLN A 131 18.14 6.25 9.44
N ALA A 132 17.03 5.51 9.40
CA ALA A 132 15.75 5.97 9.92
C ALA A 132 15.81 6.28 11.43
N GLU A 133 16.53 5.48 12.20
CA GLU A 133 16.76 5.68 13.63
C GLU A 133 17.68 6.89 13.92
N GLN A 134 18.72 7.10 13.10
CA GLN A 134 19.55 8.30 13.16
C GLN A 134 18.76 9.58 12.88
N GLU A 135 17.78 9.50 11.97
CA GLU A 135 16.86 10.58 11.64
C GLU A 135 15.69 10.72 12.65
N GLY A 136 15.55 9.78 13.58
CA GLY A 136 14.49 9.77 14.59
C GLY A 136 13.10 9.40 14.05
N LEU A 137 13.02 8.77 12.88
CA LEU A 137 11.75 8.34 12.28
C LEU A 137 11.08 7.22 13.09
N ASP A 138 11.88 6.32 13.67
CA ASP A 138 11.45 5.28 14.58
C ASP A 138 10.63 5.86 15.75
N LYS A 139 11.11 6.95 16.34
CA LYS A 139 10.45 7.63 17.46
C LYS A 139 9.12 8.23 17.04
N ILE A 140 9.02 8.79 15.83
CA ILE A 140 7.76 9.31 15.29
C ILE A 140 6.73 8.18 15.17
N PHE A 141 7.14 7.03 14.62
CA PHE A 141 6.25 5.87 14.47
C PHE A 141 5.83 5.29 15.82
N ILE A 142 6.77 5.08 16.74
CA ILE A 142 6.51 4.57 18.09
C ILE A 142 5.59 5.52 18.85
N GLU A 143 5.84 6.82 18.78
CA GLU A 143 4.97 7.82 19.39
C GLU A 143 3.57 7.77 18.79
N ALA A 144 3.44 7.61 17.48
CA ALA A 144 2.12 7.47 16.85
C ALA A 144 1.41 6.15 17.19
N GLY A 145 2.09 5.16 17.78
CA GLY A 145 1.53 3.87 18.16
C GLY A 145 1.76 2.75 17.15
N PHE A 146 2.68 2.94 16.21
CA PHE A 146 3.15 1.86 15.34
C PHE A 146 4.20 1.01 16.06
N GLU A 147 4.23 -0.28 15.75
CA GLU A 147 5.31 -1.16 16.13
C GLU A 147 6.47 -1.05 15.13
N TRP A 148 7.63 -0.62 15.63
CA TRP A 148 8.88 -0.55 14.88
C TRP A 148 9.58 -1.92 14.88
N ARG A 149 9.69 -2.56 13.71
CA ARG A 149 10.22 -3.93 13.58
C ARG A 149 11.65 -3.97 13.04
N GLU A 150 12.25 -5.15 13.15
CA GLU A 150 13.50 -5.47 12.46
C GLU A 150 13.29 -5.70 10.96
N PRO A 151 14.28 -5.40 10.12
CA PRO A 151 14.15 -5.55 8.67
C PRO A 151 13.89 -7.00 8.26
N GLY A 152 12.94 -7.20 7.36
CA GLY A 152 12.59 -8.53 6.85
C GLY A 152 11.31 -8.52 6.02
N CYS A 153 10.94 -9.68 5.47
CA CYS A 153 9.72 -9.78 4.66
C CYS A 153 8.44 -9.55 5.48
N SER A 154 8.42 -9.91 6.77
CA SER A 154 7.28 -9.72 7.68
C SER A 154 5.93 -10.10 7.02
N MET A 155 4.90 -9.29 7.20
CA MET A 155 3.56 -9.49 6.64
C MET A 155 3.52 -9.48 5.11
N CYS A 156 4.53 -8.95 4.41
CA CYS A 156 4.60 -9.02 2.93
C CYS A 156 4.65 -10.48 2.44
N LEU A 157 5.25 -11.38 3.23
CA LEU A 157 5.29 -12.82 2.98
C LEU A 157 4.37 -13.61 3.92
N ALA A 158 4.14 -13.13 5.15
CA ALA A 158 3.25 -13.73 6.15
C ALA A 158 3.54 -15.22 6.46
N MET A 159 4.82 -15.62 6.38
CA MET A 159 5.32 -16.92 6.86
C MET A 159 5.77 -16.87 8.32
N ASN A 160 5.57 -15.73 8.98
CA ASN A 160 5.89 -15.47 10.38
C ASN A 160 4.60 -15.16 11.17
N ALA A 161 4.74 -14.65 12.39
CA ALA A 161 3.61 -14.25 13.23
C ALA A 161 2.89 -12.98 12.71
N ASP A 162 3.53 -12.19 11.84
CA ASP A 162 2.91 -11.02 11.24
C ASP A 162 1.97 -11.45 10.10
N ARG A 163 0.71 -11.74 10.46
CA ARG A 163 -0.32 -12.16 9.51
C ARG A 163 -1.68 -11.57 9.85
N LEU A 164 -2.56 -11.60 8.85
CA LEU A 164 -3.98 -11.32 8.98
C LEU A 164 -4.71 -12.58 9.41
N GLU A 165 -5.64 -12.42 10.34
CA GLU A 165 -6.63 -13.44 10.68
C GLU A 165 -7.84 -13.34 9.74
N PRO A 166 -8.65 -14.40 9.60
CA PRO A 166 -9.78 -14.40 8.68
C PRO A 166 -10.72 -13.21 8.88
N GLY A 167 -10.99 -12.48 7.80
CA GLY A 167 -11.87 -11.31 7.78
C GLY A 167 -11.20 -9.99 8.15
N GLU A 168 -9.99 -10.00 8.73
CA GLU A 168 -9.25 -8.78 9.02
C GLU A 168 -8.82 -8.06 7.75
N ARG A 169 -8.87 -6.73 7.78
CA ARG A 169 -8.51 -5.89 6.64
C ARG A 169 -7.24 -5.09 6.88
N CYS A 170 -6.34 -5.10 5.90
CA CYS A 170 -5.04 -4.44 5.97
C CYS A 170 -4.89 -3.34 4.91
N ALA A 171 -4.41 -2.17 5.32
CA ALA A 171 -3.76 -1.21 4.42
C ALA A 171 -2.27 -1.54 4.35
N SER A 172 -1.77 -1.95 3.18
CA SER A 172 -0.49 -2.63 3.02
C SER A 172 0.35 -1.97 1.94
N THR A 173 1.63 -1.72 2.22
CA THR A 173 2.61 -1.24 1.23
C THR A 173 3.35 -2.41 0.56
N SER A 174 2.72 -3.58 0.53
CA SER A 174 3.14 -4.72 -0.30
C SER A 174 2.89 -4.41 -1.79
N ASN A 175 3.36 -5.30 -2.67
CA ASN A 175 3.06 -5.27 -4.10
C ASN A 175 2.10 -6.39 -4.54
N ARG A 176 1.57 -7.18 -3.59
CA ARG A 176 0.69 -8.33 -3.86
C ARG A 176 -0.41 -8.43 -2.82
N ASN A 177 -1.65 -8.63 -3.28
CA ASN A 177 -2.87 -8.75 -2.46
C ASN A 177 -3.79 -9.92 -2.87
N PHE A 178 -3.26 -10.93 -3.57
CA PHE A 178 -4.04 -12.13 -3.88
C PHE A 178 -4.52 -12.83 -2.61
N GLU A 179 -5.59 -13.62 -2.75
CA GLU A 179 -6.22 -14.30 -1.63
C GLU A 179 -5.23 -15.16 -0.83
N GLY A 180 -5.21 -14.95 0.49
CA GLY A 180 -4.30 -15.68 1.38
C GLY A 180 -2.90 -15.11 1.48
N ARG A 181 -2.55 -14.07 0.70
CA ARG A 181 -1.17 -13.55 0.61
C ARG A 181 -0.58 -13.13 1.95
N GLN A 182 -1.33 -12.36 2.73
CA GLN A 182 -0.90 -11.85 4.04
C GLN A 182 -1.51 -12.66 5.21
N GLY A 183 -2.07 -13.83 4.93
CA GLY A 183 -2.81 -14.65 5.90
C GLY A 183 -4.09 -15.21 5.28
N GLN A 184 -4.45 -16.45 5.66
CA GLN A 184 -5.64 -17.12 5.13
C GLN A 184 -6.91 -16.33 5.48
N GLY A 185 -7.70 -15.97 4.46
CA GLY A 185 -8.91 -15.17 4.63
C GLY A 185 -8.67 -13.69 4.99
N GLY A 186 -7.42 -13.22 4.98
CA GLY A 186 -7.07 -11.82 5.23
C GLY A 186 -7.29 -10.94 4.00
N ARG A 187 -7.84 -9.74 4.20
CA ARG A 187 -8.28 -8.82 3.14
C ARG A 187 -7.26 -7.70 2.98
N THR A 188 -6.47 -7.75 1.90
CA THR A 188 -5.35 -6.82 1.71
C THR A 188 -5.68 -5.76 0.67
N HIS A 189 -5.40 -4.50 1.01
CA HIS A 189 -5.44 -3.38 0.08
C HIS A 189 -4.03 -2.81 -0.10
N LEU A 190 -3.58 -2.69 -1.34
CA LEU A 190 -2.30 -2.09 -1.69
C LEU A 190 -2.46 -0.57 -1.76
N VAL A 191 -1.55 0.13 -1.08
CA VAL A 191 -1.52 1.59 -0.97
C VAL A 191 -0.08 2.09 -0.83
N SER A 192 0.15 3.40 -1.02
CA SER A 192 1.45 4.03 -0.76
C SER A 192 1.77 4.09 0.75
N PRO A 193 3.04 4.30 1.15
CA PRO A 193 3.44 4.49 2.54
C PRO A 193 2.67 5.60 3.26
N GLU A 194 2.47 6.74 2.61
CA GLU A 194 1.77 7.89 3.16
C GLU A 194 0.28 7.57 3.36
N MET A 195 -0.34 6.89 2.39
CA MET A 195 -1.73 6.45 2.47
C MET A 195 -1.93 5.39 3.57
N ALA A 196 -1.00 4.46 3.73
CA ALA A 196 -1.02 3.47 4.82
C ALA A 196 -0.94 4.17 6.19
N ALA A 197 -0.05 5.15 6.34
CA ALA A 197 0.06 5.94 7.56
C ALA A 197 -1.22 6.74 7.83
N ALA A 198 -1.77 7.41 6.82
CA ALA A 198 -3.01 8.18 6.94
C ALA A 198 -4.19 7.29 7.35
N ALA A 199 -4.31 6.12 6.73
CA ALA A 199 -5.34 5.15 7.08
C ALA A 199 -5.16 4.59 8.50
N ALA A 200 -3.93 4.43 8.98
CA ALA A 200 -3.65 4.03 10.36
C ALA A 200 -4.19 5.07 11.37
N ILE A 201 -4.00 6.35 11.08
CA ILE A 201 -4.46 7.46 11.93
C ILE A 201 -5.98 7.63 11.86
N ALA A 202 -6.59 7.46 10.68
CA ALA A 202 -8.03 7.63 10.49
C ALA A 202 -8.85 6.39 10.89
N GLY A 203 -8.26 5.19 10.82
CA GLY A 203 -8.95 3.91 11.03
C GLY A 203 -9.73 3.39 9.82
N HIS A 204 -9.66 4.09 8.68
CA HIS A 204 -10.26 3.76 7.40
C HIS A 204 -9.45 4.43 6.28
N PHE A 205 -9.67 4.10 5.01
CA PHE A 205 -8.98 4.83 3.93
C PHE A 205 -9.41 6.29 3.88
N VAL A 206 -8.46 7.18 3.68
CA VAL A 206 -8.68 8.64 3.68
C VAL A 206 -7.75 9.27 2.67
N ASP A 207 -8.14 10.40 2.09
CA ASP A 207 -7.27 11.12 1.18
C ASP A 207 -6.04 11.66 1.91
N VAL A 208 -4.88 11.07 1.63
CA VAL A 208 -3.59 11.44 2.23
C VAL A 208 -3.21 12.90 1.98
N ARG A 209 -3.73 13.53 0.92
CA ARG A 209 -3.49 14.95 0.63
C ARG A 209 -4.06 15.88 1.72
N THR A 210 -4.93 15.36 2.59
CA THR A 210 -5.49 16.09 3.74
C THR A 210 -4.58 16.07 4.98
N PHE A 211 -3.45 15.36 4.94
CA PHE A 211 -2.52 15.18 6.07
C PHE A 211 -1.25 16.05 5.99
N ASN A 212 -1.18 16.95 5.00
CA ASN A 212 -0.06 17.88 4.76
C ASN A 212 0.15 18.89 5.89
#